data_AF-D4YK16-F1
#
_entry.id   AF-D4YK16-F1
#
_cell.length_a   1.000
_cell.length_b   1.000
_cell.length_c   1.000
_cell.angle_alpha   90.00
_cell.angle_beta   90.00
_cell.angle_gamma   90.00
#
_symmetry.space_group_name_H-M   'P 1'
#
loop_
_entity.id
_entity.type
_entity.pdbx_description
1 polymer ?
#
loop_
_entity_poly.entity_id
_entity_poly.type
_entity_poly.pdbx_seq_one_letter_code
_entity_poly.pdbx_strand_id
1 'polypeptide(L)'
;MLRHVVRTLRSDWFGWAPSMGVVAAVMVLVTACTNQFLWTSSTEFLDAARRSGLDGGEFAMVSMTIYTVIALLAVCSLTVVGSATVERTRITFAQWRLMGASPRQVRACLWALVGLASFVGAVPGVVLGSVLSSLVVP
;
A
#
# COMPACT_ATOMS: atom_id res chain seq x y z
N MET A 1 -16.50 16.34 9.91
CA MET A 1 -15.08 15.97 10.15
C MET A 1 -14.30 15.67 8.88
N LEU A 2 -14.78 14.82 7.96
CA LEU A 2 -14.06 14.49 6.71
C LEU A 2 -13.60 15.72 5.89
N ARG A 3 -14.45 16.74 5.80
CA ARG A 3 -14.15 18.01 5.11
C ARG A 3 -12.96 18.77 5.73
N HIS A 4 -12.74 18.64 7.05
CA HIS A 4 -11.58 19.21 7.72
C HIS A 4 -10.33 18.37 7.45
N VAL A 5 -10.43 17.04 7.50
CA VAL A 5 -9.34 16.11 7.16
C VAL A 5 -8.81 16.36 5.74
N VAL A 6 -9.71 16.44 4.75
CA VAL A 6 -9.36 16.73 3.35
C VAL A 6 -8.68 18.10 3.23
N ARG A 7 -9.16 19.10 3.97
CA ARG A 7 -8.57 20.45 3.93
C ARG A 7 -7.18 20.49 4.56
N THR A 8 -6.96 19.77 5.66
CA THR A 8 -5.64 19.63 6.31
C THR A 8 -4.66 18.90 5.40
N LEU A 9 -5.10 17.81 4.74
CA LEU A 9 -4.28 17.08 3.78
C LEU A 9 -3.90 17.97 2.59
N ARG A 10 -4.84 18.78 2.09
CA ARG A 10 -4.62 19.70 0.97
C ARG A 10 -3.73 20.88 1.34
N SER A 11 -3.81 21.39 2.57
CA SER A 11 -2.94 22.49 3.03
C SER A 11 -1.49 22.08 3.20
N ASP A 12 -1.22 20.80 3.48
CA ASP A 12 0.13 20.27 3.73
C ASP A 12 0.53 19.17 2.73
N TRP A 13 0.07 19.28 1.49
CA TRP A 13 0.20 18.22 0.48
C TRP A 13 1.65 17.73 0.30
N PHE A 14 2.61 18.65 0.26
CA PHE A 14 4.03 18.32 0.10
C PHE A 14 4.62 17.61 1.33
N GLY A 15 4.10 17.87 2.52
CA GLY A 15 4.43 17.11 3.72
C GLY A 15 3.99 15.65 3.60
N TRP A 16 2.83 15.39 3.00
CA TRP A 16 2.27 14.03 2.85
C TRP A 16 2.80 13.26 1.64
N ALA A 17 3.44 13.92 0.67
CA ALA A 17 3.92 13.28 -0.54
C ALA A 17 4.88 12.09 -0.31
N PRO A 18 5.86 12.12 0.62
CA PRO A 18 6.73 10.97 0.86
C PRO A 18 5.99 9.75 1.42
N SER A 19 5.05 9.94 2.35
CA SER A 19 4.27 8.83 2.92
C SER A 19 3.31 8.23 1.89
N MET A 20 2.64 9.08 1.11
CA MET A 20 1.82 8.65 -0.03
C MET A 20 2.66 7.90 -1.09
N GLY A 21 3.87 8.36 -1.36
CA GLY A 21 4.80 7.72 -2.30
C GLY A 21 5.22 6.31 -1.86
N VAL A 22 5.52 6.12 -0.57
CA VAL A 22 5.84 4.78 -0.04
C VAL A 22 4.62 3.86 -0.13
N VAL A 23 3.42 4.34 0.22
CA VAL A 23 2.18 3.55 0.07
C VAL A 23 1.96 3.17 -1.39
N ALA A 24 2.16 4.10 -2.32
CA ALA A 24 2.03 3.84 -3.75
C ALA A 24 3.03 2.77 -4.22
N ALA A 25 4.31 2.89 -3.86
CA ALA A 25 5.35 1.93 -4.23
C ALA A 25 5.05 0.53 -3.68
N VAL A 26 4.61 0.43 -2.42
CA VAL A 26 4.18 -0.84 -1.82
C VAL A 26 3.01 -1.44 -2.60
N MET A 27 2.01 -0.62 -2.96
CA MET A 27 0.85 -1.11 -3.72
C MET A 27 1.22 -1.53 -5.15
N VAL A 28 2.17 -0.87 -5.80
CA VAL A 28 2.72 -1.32 -7.10
C VAL A 28 3.32 -2.71 -6.97
N LEU A 29 4.18 -2.93 -5.97
CA LEU A 29 4.85 -4.21 -5.74
C LEU A 29 3.85 -5.32 -5.42
N VAL A 30 2.91 -5.06 -4.51
CA VAL A 30 1.86 -6.04 -4.16
C VAL A 30 1.04 -6.40 -5.39
N THR A 31 0.61 -5.41 -6.18
CA THR A 31 -0.20 -5.64 -7.39
C THR A 31 0.56 -6.46 -8.43
N ALA A 32 1.83 -6.11 -8.69
CA ALA A 32 2.67 -6.86 -9.62
C ALA A 32 2.86 -8.32 -9.18
N CYS A 33 3.08 -8.55 -7.89
CA CYS A 33 3.26 -9.91 -7.36
C CYS A 33 1.96 -10.72 -7.34
N THR A 34 0.82 -10.08 -7.07
CA THR A 34 -0.49 -10.74 -7.21
C THR A 34 -0.72 -11.14 -8.66
N ASN A 35 -0.44 -10.27 -9.62
CA ASN A 35 -0.65 -10.59 -11.03
C ASN A 35 0.32 -11.67 -11.53
N GLN A 36 1.58 -11.62 -11.09
CA GLN A 36 2.56 -12.69 -11.35
C GLN A 36 2.08 -14.04 -10.79
N PHE A 37 1.59 -14.07 -9.54
CA PHE A 37 1.10 -15.30 -8.92
C PHE A 37 -0.14 -15.86 -9.63
N LEU A 38 -1.06 -14.99 -10.06
CA LEU A 38 -2.24 -15.39 -10.82
C LEU A 38 -1.84 -15.99 -12.18
N TRP A 39 -0.85 -15.38 -12.85
CA TRP A 39 -0.35 -15.88 -14.13
C TRP A 39 0.36 -17.23 -13.97
N THR A 40 1.24 -17.39 -12.97
CA THR A 40 1.94 -18.67 -12.73
C THR A 40 1.02 -19.79 -12.25
N SER A 41 -0.15 -19.44 -11.70
CA SER A 41 -1.20 -20.40 -11.30
C SER A 41 -2.21 -20.70 -12.41
N SER A 42 -2.09 -20.03 -13.58
CA SER A 42 -3.03 -20.22 -14.70
C SER A 42 -2.86 -21.58 -15.38
N THR A 43 -3.95 -22.15 -15.87
CA THR A 43 -3.93 -23.45 -16.57
C THR A 43 -3.10 -23.40 -17.85
N GLU A 44 -3.08 -22.27 -18.55
CA GLU A 44 -2.28 -22.08 -19.77
C GLU A 44 -0.78 -22.16 -19.49
N PHE A 45 -0.32 -21.52 -18.41
CA PHE A 45 1.08 -21.59 -17.99
C PHE A 45 1.46 -23.01 -17.54
N LEU A 46 0.59 -23.66 -16.75
CA LEU A 46 0.83 -25.02 -16.28
C LEU A 46 0.86 -26.03 -17.42
N ASP A 47 0.02 -25.87 -18.44
CA ASP A 47 0.02 -26.72 -19.63
C ASP A 47 1.26 -26.48 -20.50
N ALA A 48 1.72 -25.23 -20.64
CA ALA A 48 2.97 -24.90 -21.32
C ALA A 48 4.21 -25.45 -20.59
N ALA A 49 4.23 -25.35 -19.25
CA ALA A 49 5.29 -25.91 -18.41
C ALA A 49 5.34 -27.44 -18.53
N ARG A 50 4.17 -28.11 -18.48
CA ARG A 50 4.07 -29.56 -18.68
C ARG A 50 4.56 -30.01 -20.05
N ARG A 51 4.22 -29.28 -21.12
CA ARG A 51 4.75 -29.57 -22.47
C ARG A 51 6.27 -29.43 -22.57
N SER A 52 6.86 -28.61 -21.70
CA SER A 52 8.31 -28.39 -21.62
C SER A 52 9.00 -29.33 -20.62
N GLY A 53 8.26 -30.24 -19.96
CA GLY A 53 8.80 -31.16 -18.95
C GLY A 53 9.17 -30.51 -17.61
N LEU A 54 8.71 -29.28 -17.36
CA LEU A 54 8.97 -28.53 -16.13
C LEU A 54 7.84 -28.73 -15.12
N ASP A 55 8.17 -28.80 -13.83
CA ASP A 55 7.17 -28.88 -12.77
C ASP A 55 6.58 -27.50 -12.44
N GLY A 56 5.31 -27.30 -12.79
CA GLY A 56 4.58 -26.07 -12.46
C GLY A 56 4.48 -25.81 -10.95
N GLY A 57 4.61 -26.85 -10.12
CA GLY A 57 4.60 -26.72 -8.66
C GLY A 57 5.75 -25.90 -8.10
N GLU A 58 6.95 -26.02 -8.68
CA GLU A 58 8.14 -25.26 -8.25
C GLU A 58 7.97 -23.76 -8.48
N PHE A 59 7.38 -23.37 -9.61
CA PHE A 59 7.09 -21.96 -9.93
C PHE A 59 6.04 -21.34 -9.00
N ALA A 60 5.02 -22.11 -8.63
CA ALA A 60 4.01 -21.67 -7.66
C ALA A 60 4.64 -21.48 -6.26
N MET A 61 5.52 -22.39 -5.84
CA MET A 61 6.22 -22.29 -4.56
C MET A 61 7.13 -21.06 -4.50
N VAL A 62 7.91 -20.80 -5.55
CA VAL A 62 8.76 -19.59 -5.65
C VAL A 62 7.90 -18.32 -5.64
N SER A 63 6.81 -18.29 -6.42
CA SER A 63 5.90 -17.14 -6.45
C SER A 63 5.28 -16.85 -5.08
N MET A 64 4.92 -17.90 -4.32
CA MET A 64 4.36 -17.77 -2.98
C MET A 64 5.39 -17.27 -1.96
N THR A 65 6.65 -17.70 -2.05
CA THR A 65 7.73 -17.17 -1.18
C THR A 65 8.00 -15.69 -1.46
N ILE A 66 8.05 -15.29 -2.74
CA ILE A 66 8.20 -13.87 -3.12
C ILE A 66 7.03 -13.03 -2.58
N TYR A 67 5.79 -13.51 -2.73
CA TYR A 67 4.61 -12.83 -2.22
C TYR A 67 4.64 -12.66 -0.69
N THR A 68 5.01 -13.71 0.05
CA THR A 68 5.10 -13.64 1.52
C THR A 68 6.18 -12.68 1.98
N VAL A 69 7.36 -12.67 1.35
CA VAL A 69 8.42 -11.70 1.65
C VAL A 69 7.96 -10.27 1.39
N ILE A 70 7.29 -10.02 0.26
CA ILE A 70 6.79 -8.67 -0.08
C ILE A 70 5.67 -8.23 0.86
N ALA A 71 4.79 -9.15 1.27
CA ALA A 71 3.78 -8.85 2.27
C ALA A 71 4.41 -8.45 3.63
N LEU A 72 5.47 -9.14 4.06
CA LEU A 72 6.21 -8.77 5.27
C LEU A 72 6.89 -7.40 5.13
N LEU A 73 7.55 -7.15 4.00
CA LEU A 73 8.18 -5.85 3.70
C LEU A 73 7.15 -4.72 3.64
N ALA A 74 5.96 -4.97 3.11
CA ALA A 74 4.85 -4.02 3.09
C ALA A 74 4.41 -3.68 4.52
N VAL A 75 4.24 -4.67 5.40
CA VAL A 75 3.88 -4.44 6.81
C VAL A 75 4.94 -3.62 7.53
N CYS A 76 6.22 -3.97 7.38
CA CYS A 76 7.33 -3.21 7.97
C CYS A 76 7.40 -1.77 7.43
N SER A 77 7.19 -1.58 6.13
CA SER A 77 7.22 -0.26 5.50
C SER A 77 6.04 0.62 5.95
N LEU A 78 4.83 0.06 5.97
CA LEU A 78 3.62 0.76 6.39
C LEU A 78 3.64 1.11 7.88
N THR A 79 4.24 0.27 8.73
CA THR A 79 4.41 0.58 10.15
C THR A 79 5.38 1.75 10.38
N VAL A 80 6.49 1.80 9.65
CA VAL A 80 7.43 2.94 9.70
C VAL A 80 6.79 4.22 9.16
N VAL A 81 6.06 4.15 8.06
CA VAL A 81 5.33 5.29 7.51
C VAL A 81 4.25 5.77 8.49
N GLY A 82 3.53 4.83 9.11
CA GLY A 82 2.51 5.11 10.12
C GLY A 82 3.10 5.82 11.34
N SER A 83 4.22 5.34 11.89
CA SER A 83 4.87 5.97 13.04
C SER A 83 5.39 7.37 12.70
N ALA A 84 6.02 7.56 11.55
CA ALA A 84 6.47 8.87 11.07
C ALA A 84 5.28 9.84 10.87
N THR A 85 4.15 9.32 10.40
CA THR A 85 2.92 10.09 10.22
C THR A 85 2.33 10.55 11.56
N VAL A 86 2.31 9.66 12.56
CA VAL A 86 1.86 9.99 13.91
C VAL A 86 2.78 11.03 14.55
N GLU A 87 4.10 10.88 14.41
CA GLU A 87 5.06 11.83 14.97
C GLU A 87 4.91 13.23 14.37
N ARG A 88 4.72 13.32 13.04
CA ARG A 88 4.44 14.60 12.38
C ARG A 88 3.16 15.27 12.84
N THR A 89 2.11 14.50 13.12
CA THR A 89 0.81 15.04 13.55
C THR A 89 0.71 15.28 15.07
N ARG A 90 1.74 14.88 15.83
CA ARG A 90 1.78 14.98 17.30
C ARG A 90 1.56 16.39 17.83
N ILE A 91 2.22 17.39 17.24
CA ILE A 91 2.12 18.80 17.67
C ILE A 91 0.71 19.34 17.41
N THR A 92 0.15 19.06 16.23
CA THR A 92 -1.21 19.47 15.85
C THR A 92 -2.26 18.89 16.79
N PHE A 93 -2.11 17.61 17.18
CA PHE A 93 -3.02 17.00 18.15
C PHE A 93 -2.84 17.51 19.57
N ALA A 94 -1.63 17.89 19.97
CA ALA A 94 -1.39 18.56 21.24
C ALA A 94 -2.13 19.90 21.29
N GLN A 95 -2.09 20.69 20.21
CA GLN A 95 -2.84 21.94 20.09
C GLN A 95 -4.36 21.71 20.16
N TRP A 96 -4.89 20.70 19.47
CA TRP A 96 -6.33 20.38 19.55
C TRP A 96 -6.77 19.96 20.94
N ARG A 97 -5.92 19.24 21.70
CA ARG A 97 -6.19 18.94 23.11
C ARG A 97 -6.21 20.20 23.98
N LEU A 98 -5.30 21.14 23.75
CA LEU A 98 -5.29 22.43 24.46
C LEU A 98 -6.56 23.26 24.17
N MET A 99 -7.14 23.12 22.98
CA MET A 99 -8.41 23.75 22.59
C MET A 99 -9.66 22.99 23.09
N GLY A 100 -9.50 21.93 23.90
CA GLY A 100 -10.61 21.18 24.50
C GLY A 100 -11.14 20.00 23.69
N ALA A 101 -10.43 19.56 22.64
CA ALA A 101 -10.86 18.39 21.86
C ALA A 101 -10.77 17.09 22.68
N SER A 102 -11.80 16.24 22.55
CA SER A 102 -11.82 14.95 23.26
C SER A 102 -10.84 13.94 22.64
N PRO A 103 -10.25 13.02 23.43
CA PRO A 103 -9.29 12.03 22.92
C PRO A 103 -9.85 11.10 21.82
N ARG A 104 -11.16 10.81 21.88
CA ARG A 104 -11.85 9.97 20.89
C ARG A 104 -11.96 10.67 19.53
N GLN A 105 -12.23 11.98 19.53
CA GLN A 105 -12.31 12.79 18.30
C GLN A 105 -10.95 12.90 17.62
N VAL A 106 -9.88 13.09 18.40
CA VAL A 106 -8.50 13.14 17.90
C VAL A 106 -8.12 11.81 17.24
N ARG A 107 -8.39 10.68 17.90
CA ARG A 107 -8.16 9.34 17.33
C ARG A 107 -8.94 9.12 16.03
N ALA A 108 -10.22 9.45 16.00
CA ALA A 108 -11.05 9.29 14.81
C ALA A 108 -10.52 10.14 13.64
N CYS A 109 -10.07 11.37 13.92
CA CYS A 109 -9.47 12.24 12.92
C CYS A 109 -8.14 11.69 12.39
N LEU A 110 -7.27 11.18 13.26
CA LEU A 110 -6.02 10.53 12.88
C LEU A 110 -6.27 9.34 11.95
N TRP A 111 -7.17 8.42 12.32
CA TRP A 111 -7.51 7.27 11.49
C TRP A 111 -8.11 7.67 10.14
N ALA A 112 -8.99 8.68 10.12
CA ALA A 112 -9.55 9.20 8.87
C ALA A 112 -8.48 9.83 7.97
N LEU A 113 -7.50 10.49 8.56
CA LEU A 113 -6.43 11.16 7.82
C LEU A 113 -5.42 10.15 7.25
N VAL A 114 -5.02 9.17 8.06
CA VAL A 114 -4.20 8.03 7.60
C VAL A 114 -4.94 7.27 6.51
N GLY A 115 -6.21 6.92 6.72
CA GLY A 115 -7.01 6.20 5.73
C GLY A 115 -7.14 6.95 4.41
N LEU A 116 -7.34 8.27 4.45
CA LEU A 116 -7.41 9.08 3.24
C LEU A 116 -6.04 9.18 2.53
N ALA A 117 -4.96 9.37 3.27
CA ALA A 117 -3.61 9.40 2.70
C ALA A 117 -3.22 8.06 2.08
N SER A 118 -3.55 6.95 2.77
CA SER A 118 -3.37 5.59 2.25
C SER A 118 -4.21 5.37 1.00
N PHE A 119 -5.45 5.84 0.95
CA PHE A 119 -6.30 5.72 -0.24
C PHE A 119 -5.71 6.50 -1.43
N VAL A 120 -5.26 7.73 -1.20
CA VAL A 120 -4.62 8.58 -2.22
C VAL A 120 -3.32 7.97 -2.74
N GLY A 121 -2.53 7.30 -1.89
CA GLY A 121 -1.34 6.56 -2.32
C GLY A 121 -1.67 5.23 -3.01
N ALA A 122 -2.68 4.52 -2.53
CA ALA A 122 -3.02 3.18 -3.01
C ALA A 122 -3.64 3.18 -4.40
N VAL A 123 -4.55 4.10 -4.69
CA VAL A 123 -5.20 4.20 -6.00
C VAL A 123 -4.19 4.29 -7.16
N PRO A 124 -3.25 5.26 -7.19
CA PRO A 124 -2.24 5.33 -8.23
C PRO A 124 -1.29 4.13 -8.20
N GLY A 125 -0.97 3.60 -7.01
CA GLY A 125 -0.11 2.41 -6.90
C GLY A 125 -0.73 1.17 -7.55
N VAL A 126 -2.02 0.93 -7.36
CA VAL A 126 -2.74 -0.19 -8.01
C VAL A 126 -2.83 0.02 -9.52
N VAL A 127 -3.16 1.23 -9.97
CA VAL A 127 -3.25 1.54 -11.39
C VAL A 127 -1.91 1.34 -12.08
N LEU A 128 -0.82 1.90 -11.52
CA LEU A 128 0.53 1.73 -12.05
C LEU A 128 0.98 0.28 -12.00
N GLY A 129 0.71 -0.44 -10.90
CA GLY A 129 1.04 -1.86 -10.78
C GLY A 129 0.32 -2.72 -11.80
N SER A 130 -0.94 -2.43 -12.09
CA SER A 130 -1.73 -3.14 -13.11
C SER A 130 -1.18 -2.89 -14.51
N VAL A 131 -0.87 -1.63 -14.84
CA VAL A 131 -0.28 -1.25 -16.14
C VAL A 131 1.10 -1.88 -16.31
N LEU A 132 1.99 -1.75 -15.32
CA LEU A 132 3.30 -2.36 -15.36
C LEU A 132 3.21 -3.88 -15.50
N SER A 133 2.28 -4.51 -14.78
CA SER A 133 2.16 -5.95 -14.89
C SER A 133 1.63 -6.41 -16.25
N SER A 134 0.75 -5.63 -16.90
CA SER A 134 0.32 -5.91 -18.27
C SER A 134 1.41 -5.72 -19.33
N LEU A 135 2.46 -4.94 -19.01
CA LEU A 135 3.62 -4.76 -19.89
C LEU A 135 4.69 -5.84 -19.67
N VAL A 136 4.77 -6.39 -18.47
CA VAL A 136 5.79 -7.38 -18.07
C VAL A 136 5.33 -8.82 -18.28
N VAL A 137 4.02 -9.09 -18.13
CA VAL A 137 3.42 -10.41 -18.35
C VAL A 137 2.70 -10.39 -19.71
N PRO A 138 3.24 -11.04 -20.76
CA PRO A 138 2.55 -11.21 -22.03
C PRO A 138 1.37 -12.19 -21.94
#